data_AF-A0A1V6MJS1-F1
#
_entry.id   AF-A0A1V6MJS1-F1
#
_cell.length_a   1.000
_cell.length_b   1.000
_cell.length_c   1.000
_cell.angle_alpha   90.00
_cell.angle_beta   90.00
_cell.angle_gamma   90.00
#
_symmetry.space_group_name_H-M   'P 1'
#
loop_
_entity.id
_entity.type
_entity.pdbx_description
1 polymer ?
#
loop_
_entity_poly.entity_id
_entity_poly.type
_entity_poly.pdbx_seq_one_letter_code
_entity_poly.pdbx_strand_id
1 'polypeptide(L)' 'MEPVRTTYAAGAPEVLAAMVSNYRCGSCNGQVEMLTTDDRTGLMEASIRHDDNCPVLNGHVSVLGDYARAATIPDTFRR' A
#
# COMPACT_ATOMS: atom_id res chain seq x y z
N MET A 1 -9.90 -6.23 -19.17
CA MET A 1 -8.58 -6.27 -18.51
C MET A 1 -8.83 -6.32 -17.02
N GLU A 2 -8.12 -7.17 -16.29
CA GLU A 2 -8.15 -7.09 -14.82
C GLU A 2 -7.40 -5.83 -14.37
N PRO A 3 -7.84 -5.16 -13.30
CA PRO A 3 -7.16 -3.96 -12.81
C PRO A 3 -5.74 -4.32 -12.36
N VAL A 4 -4.76 -3.52 -12.78
CA VAL A 4 -3.35 -3.71 -12.42
C VAL A 4 -3.14 -3.24 -10.98
N ARG A 5 -2.45 -4.06 -10.18
CA ARG A 5 -2.26 -3.84 -8.76
C ARG A 5 -0.78 -3.81 -8.39
N THR A 6 -0.48 -3.11 -7.32
CA THR A 6 0.80 -3.23 -6.60
C THR A 6 0.55 -3.80 -5.22
N THR A 7 1.45 -4.65 -4.73
CA THR A 7 1.34 -5.29 -3.42
C THR A 7 2.39 -4.74 -2.46
N TYR A 8 1.96 -4.46 -1.22
CA TYR A 8 2.85 -4.15 -0.11
C TYR A 8 2.69 -5.21 0.98
N ALA A 9 3.80 -5.85 1.37
CA ALA A 9 3.81 -6.84 2.44
C ALA A 9 4.50 -6.28 3.69
N ALA A 10 3.91 -6.51 4.87
CA ALA A 10 4.50 -6.14 6.15
C ALA A 10 4.35 -7.27 7.17
N GLY A 11 5.41 -7.54 7.94
CA GLY A 11 5.35 -8.53 9.02
C GLY A 11 4.68 -8.03 10.30
N ALA A 12 4.61 -6.70 10.48
CA ALA A 12 3.99 -6.08 11.65
C ALA A 12 2.55 -5.62 11.32
N PRO A 13 1.52 -6.12 12.03
CA PRO A 13 0.13 -5.72 11.83
C PRO A 13 -0.13 -4.22 11.90
N GLU A 14 0.53 -3.53 12.81
CA GLU A 14 0.34 -2.10 13.04
C GLU A 14 0.81 -1.27 11.84
N VAL A 15 1.88 -1.72 11.17
CA VAL A 15 2.39 -1.08 9.95
C VAL A 15 1.39 -1.24 8.81
N LEU A 16 0.81 -2.43 8.65
CA LEU A 16 -0.19 -2.65 7.62
C LEU A 16 -1.47 -1.85 7.90
N ALA A 17 -1.91 -1.77 9.16
CA ALA A 17 -3.06 -0.96 9.56
C ALA A 17 -2.83 0.54 9.28
N ALA A 18 -1.63 1.04 9.55
CA ALA A 18 -1.23 2.40 9.20
C ALA A 18 -1.27 2.61 7.68
N MET A 19 -0.70 1.66 6.92
CA MET A 19 -0.71 1.70 5.46
C MET A 19 -2.13 1.76 4.90
N VAL A 20 -3.04 0.88 5.35
CA VAL A 20 -4.43 0.84 4.89
C VAL A 20 -5.14 2.17 5.13
N SER A 21 -4.89 2.78 6.28
CA SER A 21 -5.57 4.00 6.71
C SER A 21 -5.01 5.26 6.05
N ASN A 22 -3.72 5.25 5.70
CA ASN A 22 -2.99 6.44 5.26
C ASN A 22 -2.54 6.39 3.80
N TYR A 23 -2.64 5.25 3.13
CA TYR A 23 -2.13 5.13 1.77
C TYR A 23 -2.86 6.07 0.81
N ARG A 24 -2.04 6.84 0.10
CA ARG A 24 -2.45 7.67 -1.02
C ARG A 24 -1.36 7.58 -2.08
N CYS A 25 -1.73 7.22 -3.30
CA CYS A 25 -0.79 7.32 -4.40
C CYS A 25 -0.51 8.80 -4.71
N GLY A 26 0.76 9.18 -4.85
CA GLY A 26 1.13 10.55 -5.21
C GLY A 26 0.82 10.93 -6.67
N SER A 27 0.46 9.95 -7.52
CA SER A 27 0.29 10.14 -8.97
C SER A 27 -1.10 9.81 -9.51
N CYS A 28 -1.96 9.20 -8.71
CA CYS A 28 -3.34 8.84 -9.09
C CYS A 28 -4.24 8.70 -7.85
N ASN A 29 -5.51 8.36 -8.05
CA ASN A 29 -6.46 8.10 -6.96
C ASN A 29 -6.37 6.66 -6.41
N GLY A 30 -5.17 6.09 -6.44
CA GLY A 30 -4.94 4.70 -6.05
C GLY A 30 -5.27 4.47 -4.57
N GLN A 31 -5.97 3.37 -4.30
CA GLN A 31 -6.48 3.03 -2.97
C GLN A 31 -6.23 1.57 -2.63
N VAL A 32 -6.13 1.27 -1.34
CA VAL A 32 -6.10 -0.12 -0.87
C VAL A 32 -7.44 -0.78 -1.18
N GLU A 33 -7.39 -1.94 -1.82
CA GLU A 33 -8.56 -2.71 -2.22
C GLU A 33 -8.73 -3.97 -1.38
N MET A 34 -7.62 -4.62 -0.98
CA MET A 34 -7.66 -5.91 -0.32
C MET A 34 -6.53 -6.05 0.69
N LEU A 35 -6.82 -6.77 1.78
CA LEU A 35 -5.83 -7.26 2.73
C LEU A 35 -5.88 -8.78 2.74
N THR A 36 -4.74 -9.42 2.56
CA THR A 36 -4.57 -10.87 2.60
C THR A 36 -3.46 -11.22 3.56
N THR A 37 -3.50 -12.43 4.11
CA THR A 37 -2.36 -13.01 4.83
C THR A 37 -1.80 -14.12 3.95
N ASP A 38 -0.50 -14.08 3.69
CA ASP A 38 0.20 -15.20 3.07
C ASP A 38 0.36 -16.31 4.12
N ASP A 39 -0.43 -17.38 3.99
CA ASP A 39 -0.44 -18.51 4.91
C ASP A 39 0.91 -19.24 5.00
N ARG A 40 1.82 -19.07 4.02
CA ARG A 40 3.16 -19.68 4.05
C ARG A 40 4.15 -18.90 4.88
N THR A 41 4.06 -17.58 4.85
CA THR A 41 5.04 -16.68 5.49
C THR A 41 4.48 -15.98 6.73
N GLY A 42 3.16 -16.03 6.91
CA GLY A 42 2.43 -15.27 7.93
C GLY A 42 2.43 -13.76 7.66
N LEU A 43 2.97 -13.30 6.53
CA LEU A 43 3.03 -11.89 6.18
C LEU A 43 1.65 -11.42 5.76
N MET A 44 1.27 -10.21 6.18
CA MET A 44 0.09 -9.58 5.64
C MET A 44 0.43 -8.68 4.48
N GLU A 45 -0.44 -8.70 3.47
CA GLU A 45 -0.27 -8.04 2.20
C GLU A 45 -1.45 -7.10 1.95
N ALA A 46 -1.15 -5.86 1.55
CA ALA A 46 -2.12 -4.90 1.06
C ALA A 46 -2.02 -4.81 -0.46
N SER A 47 -3.13 -5.09 -1.15
CA SER A 47 -3.25 -4.87 -2.59
C SER A 47 -3.80 -3.49 -2.87
N ILE A 48 -3.12 -2.76 -3.75
CA ILE A 48 -3.48 -1.38 -4.12
C ILE A 48 -3.93 -1.34 -5.56
N ARG A 49 -5.16 -0.88 -5.78
CA ARG A 49 -5.69 -0.60 -7.10
C ARG A 49 -5.28 0.81 -7.49
N HIS A 50 -4.70 0.95 -8.68
CA HIS A 50 -4.36 2.25 -9.27
C HIS A 50 -5.35 2.61 -10.38
N ASP A 51 -5.40 3.89 -10.74
CA ASP A 51 -6.07 4.33 -11.96
C ASP A 51 -5.31 3.80 -13.20
N ASP A 52 -6.03 3.66 -14.31
CA ASP A 52 -5.42 3.29 -15.58
C ASP A 52 -4.31 4.28 -15.96
N ASN A 53 -3.20 3.76 -16.48
CA ASN A 53 -2.00 4.52 -16.85
C ASN A 53 -1.27 5.22 -15.68
N CYS A 54 -1.55 4.88 -14.42
CA CYS A 54 -0.75 5.37 -13.32
C CYS A 54 0.75 5.04 -13.56
N PRO A 55 1.67 6.02 -13.46
CA PRO A 55 3.09 5.83 -13.77
C PRO A 55 3.81 4.89 -12.78
N VAL A 56 3.14 4.54 -11.68
CA VAL A 56 3.57 3.45 -10.80
C VAL A 56 3.49 2.09 -11.49
N LEU A 57 2.44 1.86 -12.28
CA LEU A 57 2.17 0.56 -12.89
C LEU A 57 3.20 0.18 -13.98
N ASN A 58 3.79 1.18 -14.63
CA ASN A 58 4.83 1.00 -15.64
C ASN A 58 6.25 1.26 -15.11
N GLY A 59 6.39 1.50 -13.80
CA GLY A 59 7.69 1.70 -13.15
C GLY A 59 8.37 3.05 -13.42
N HIS A 60 7.70 4.00 -14.09
CA HIS A 60 8.22 5.36 -14.24
C HIS A 60 8.32 6.10 -12.90
N VAL A 61 7.45 5.75 -11.94
CA VAL A 61 7.47 6.28 -10.57
C VAL A 61 7.53 5.12 -9.58
N SER A 62 8.36 5.26 -8.54
CA SER A 62 8.47 4.24 -7.48
C SER A 62 7.34 4.35 -6.46
N VAL A 63 6.78 3.21 -6.04
CA VAL A 63 5.80 3.10 -4.95
C VAL A 63 6.39 3.37 -3.56
N LEU A 64 7.72 3.30 -3.40
CA LEU A 64 8.36 3.34 -2.09
C LEU A 64 8.10 4.64 -1.34
N GLY A 65 8.00 5.77 -2.05
CA GLY A 65 7.67 7.06 -1.43
C GLY A 65 6.25 7.09 -0.87
N ASP A 66 5.29 6.47 -1.56
CA ASP A 66 3.91 6.35 -1.08
C ASP A 66 3.84 5.42 0.14
N TYR A 67 4.55 4.30 0.11
CA TYR A 67 4.62 3.36 1.23
C TYR A 67 5.29 3.96 2.46
N ALA A 68 6.41 4.67 2.29
CA ALA A 68 7.09 5.34 3.40
C ALA A 68 6.17 6.37 4.07
N ARG A 69 5.44 7.18 3.28
CA ARG A 69 4.47 8.14 3.82
C ARG A 69 3.35 7.45 4.59
N ALA A 70 2.79 6.38 4.02
CA ALA A 70 1.66 5.68 4.60
C ALA A 70 2.01 4.85 5.86
N ALA A 71 3.25 4.37 5.95
CA ALA A 71 3.78 3.68 7.12
C ALA A 71 4.09 4.61 8.31
N THR A 72 4.17 5.93 8.08
CA THR A 72 4.33 6.91 9.17
C THR A 72 3.03 7.03 9.97
N ILE A 73 3.03 6.49 11.19
CA ILE A 73 1.98 6.76 12.18
C ILE A 73 2.17 8.20 12.68
N PRO A 74 1.20 9.11 12.52
CA PRO A 74 1.29 10.45 13.11
C PRO A 74 1.52 10.34 14.62
N ASP A 75 2.42 11.16 15.18
CA ASP A 75 2.75 11.12 16.61
C ASP A 75 1.52 11.29 17.52
N THR A 76 0.44 11.90 17.01
CA THR A 76 -0.86 12.02 17.68
C THR A 76 -1.54 10.68 18.02
N PHE A 77 -1.14 9.56 17.40
CA PHE A 77 -1.64 8.23 17.71
C PHE A 77 -0.61 7.32 18.40
N ARG A 78 0.61 7.81 18.65
CA ARG A 78 1.56 7.12 19.54
C ARG A 78 1.14 7.38 20.99
N ARG A 79 0.37 6.45 21.54
CA ARG A 79 0.05 6.40 22.98
C ARG A 79 1.27 5.97 23.80
#